data_AF-A0A2E0DCW5-F1
#
_entry.id   AF-A0A2E0DCW5-F1
#
_cell.length_a   1.000
_cell.length_b   1.000
_cell.length_c   1.000
_cell.angle_alpha   90.00
_cell.angle_beta   90.00
_cell.angle_gamma   90.00
#
_symmetry.space_group_name_H-M   'P 1'
#
loop_
_entity.id
_entity.type
_entity.pdbx_description
1 polymer ?
#
loop_
_entity_poly.entity_id
_entity_poly.type
_entity_poly.pdbx_seq_one_letter_code
_entity_poly.pdbx_strand_id
1 'polypeptide(L)' 'MKNRLYILFSIFLFCSNNLFSQKIFSSKFSSRSDLNVFVVEFESQADLKVYKVDYKSQAKGNEGLWYFVDYQSQ' A
#
# COMPACT_ATOMS: atom_id res chain seq x y z
N MET A 1 -9.61 -35.88 -6.21
CA MET A 1 -9.73 -34.42 -6.52
C MET A 1 -9.97 -33.57 -5.26
N LYS A 2 -10.86 -33.95 -4.35
CA LYS A 2 -11.12 -33.23 -3.07
C LYS A 2 -9.87 -33.00 -2.20
N ASN A 3 -8.97 -33.98 -2.09
CA ASN A 3 -7.76 -33.85 -1.26
C ASN A 3 -6.77 -32.80 -1.79
N ARG A 4 -6.68 -32.61 -3.11
CA ARG A 4 -5.87 -31.53 -3.71
C ARG A 4 -6.48 -30.15 -3.46
N LEU A 5 -7.82 -30.06 -3.42
CA LEU A 5 -8.53 -28.83 -3.11
C LEU A 5 -8.27 -28.38 -1.66
N TYR A 6 -8.29 -29.33 -0.70
CA TYR A 6 -7.98 -29.03 0.70
C TYR A 6 -6.53 -28.56 0.90
N ILE A 7 -5.57 -29.14 0.16
CA ILE A 7 -4.16 -28.69 0.18
C ILE A 7 -4.04 -27.25 -0.32
N LEU A 8 -4.68 -26.93 -1.46
CA LEU A 8 -4.71 -25.57 -2.02
C LEU A 8 -5.36 -24.56 -1.06
N PHE A 9 -6.44 -24.96 -0.41
CA PHE A 9 -7.13 -24.14 0.59
C PHE A 9 -6.25 -23.89 1.83
N SER A 10 -5.49 -24.89 2.28
CA SER A 10 -4.55 -24.73 3.40
C SER A 10 -3.40 -23.76 3.08
N ILE A 11 -2.88 -23.79 1.85
CA ILE A 11 -1.82 -22.88 1.37
C ILE A 11 -2.35 -21.44 1.33
N PHE A 12 -3.58 -21.25 0.85
CA PHE A 12 -4.24 -19.94 0.82
C PHE A 12 -4.41 -19.34 2.23
N LEU A 13 -4.81 -20.15 3.20
CA LEU A 13 -4.94 -19.74 4.61
C LEU A 13 -3.58 -19.42 5.26
N PHE A 14 -2.50 -20.10 4.88
CA PHE A 14 -1.16 -19.77 5.37
C PHE A 14 -0.60 -18.48 4.76
N CYS A 15 -0.92 -18.16 3.50
CA CYS A 15 -0.48 -16.93 2.84
C CYS A 15 -1.12 -15.65 3.40
N SER A 16 -2.32 -15.71 3.98
CA SER A 16 -3.04 -14.50 4.41
C SER A 16 -2.47 -13.81 5.66
N ASN A 17 -1.59 -14.46 6.42
CA ASN A 17 -1.08 -13.95 7.70
C ASN A 17 0.10 -12.95 7.59
N ASN A 18 0.54 -12.57 6.39
CA ASN A 18 1.74 -11.73 6.19
C ASN A 18 1.45 -10.37 5.53
N LEU A 19 0.25 -9.81 5.73
CA LEU A 19 -0.05 -8.45 5.25
C LEU A 19 0.53 -7.42 6.21
N PHE A 20 1.73 -6.93 5.90
CA PHE A 20 2.35 -5.81 6.61
C PHE A 20 2.06 -4.48 5.91
N SER A 21 2.05 -3.39 6.70
CA SER A 21 2.11 -2.03 6.17
C SER A 21 3.40 -1.85 5.36
N GLN A 22 3.31 -1.14 4.24
CA GLN A 22 4.44 -0.85 3.36
C GLN A 22 4.81 0.63 3.42
N LYS A 23 6.11 0.93 3.27
CA LYS A 23 6.61 2.31 3.18
C LYS A 23 6.47 2.79 1.75
N ILE A 24 6.00 4.03 1.58
CA ILE A 24 5.82 4.65 0.28
C ILE A 24 6.95 5.66 0.07
N PHE A 25 7.66 5.52 -1.05
CA PHE A 25 8.71 6.44 -1.46
C PHE A 25 8.41 6.99 -2.85
N SER A 26 8.87 8.22 -3.11
CA SER A 26 8.64 8.85 -4.41
C SER A 26 9.75 8.48 -5.39
N SER A 27 9.39 7.88 -6.53
CA SER A 27 10.31 7.67 -7.65
C SER A 27 10.21 8.81 -8.66
N LYS A 28 11.33 9.17 -9.29
CA LYS A 28 11.36 10.19 -10.37
C LYS A 28 10.77 9.69 -11.70
N PHE A 29 10.69 8.38 -11.90
CA PHE A 29 10.24 7.78 -13.15
C PHE A 29 9.09 6.82 -12.90
N SER A 30 8.01 6.97 -13.66
CA SER A 30 6.81 6.10 -13.60
C SER A 30 7.09 4.66 -13.99
N SER A 31 8.12 4.41 -14.80
CA SER A 31 8.54 3.06 -15.17
C SER A 31 9.20 2.27 -14.03
N ARG A 32 9.52 2.95 -12.91
CA ARG A 32 10.14 2.36 -11.72
C ARG A 32 9.24 2.43 -10.49
N SER A 33 7.98 2.82 -10.64
CA SER A 33 7.01 2.83 -9.57
C SER A 33 6.04 1.66 -9.74
N ASP A 34 5.73 1.01 -8.62
CA ASP A 34 4.67 0.00 -8.58
C ASP A 34 3.27 0.65 -8.67
N LEU A 35 3.17 1.91 -8.22
CA LEU A 35 1.94 2.70 -8.20
C LEU A 35 2.20 4.12 -8.71
N ASN A 36 1.31 4.62 -9.57
CA ASN A 36 1.32 6.01 -10.04
C ASN A 36 0.20 6.79 -9.34
N VAL A 37 0.59 7.85 -8.63
CA VAL A 37 -0.34 8.70 -7.87
C VAL A 37 -0.42 10.06 -8.54
N PHE A 38 -1.63 10.53 -8.80
CA PHE A 38 -1.90 11.83 -9.40
C PHE A 38 -2.74 12.67 -8.44
N VAL A 39 -2.41 13.96 -8.32
CA VAL A 39 -3.19 14.91 -7.53
C VAL A 39 -4.25 15.53 -8.43
N VAL A 40 -5.51 15.42 -8.00
CA VAL A 40 -6.68 15.99 -8.69
C VAL A 40 -7.23 17.18 -7.91
N GLU A 41 -7.96 18.05 -8.60
CA GLU A 41 -8.51 19.28 -8.02
C GLU A 41 -9.73 18.99 -7.14
N PHE A 42 -10.59 18.05 -7.54
CA PHE A 42 -11.83 17.75 -6.85
C PHE A 42 -11.82 16.36 -6.22
N GLU A 43 -12.34 16.24 -4.99
CA GLU A 43 -12.45 14.98 -4.26
C GLU A 43 -13.24 13.91 -5.04
N SER A 44 -14.27 14.32 -5.78
CA SER A 44 -15.08 13.41 -6.59
C SER A 44 -14.33 12.77 -7.76
N GLN A 45 -13.16 13.31 -8.15
CA GLN A 45 -12.29 12.74 -9.18
C GLN A 45 -11.24 11.79 -8.61
N ALA A 46 -11.06 11.79 -7.28
CA ALA A 46 -10.05 10.99 -6.63
C ALA A 46 -10.61 9.59 -6.29
N ASP A 47 -9.85 8.55 -6.61
CA ASP A 47 -10.15 7.20 -6.12
C ASP A 47 -9.86 7.07 -4.62
N LEU A 48 -8.87 7.84 -4.13
CA LEU A 48 -8.41 7.82 -2.75
C LEU A 48 -8.23 9.24 -2.21
N LYS A 49 -8.82 9.50 -1.04
CA LYS A 49 -8.60 10.72 -0.26
C LYS A 49 -7.52 10.47 0.78
N VAL A 50 -6.35 11.05 0.58
CA VAL A 50 -5.19 10.88 1.46
C VAL A 50 -4.57 12.22 1.84
N TYR A 51 -3.96 12.28 3.02
CA TYR A 51 -3.28 13.46 3.54
C TYR A 51 -1.81 13.16 3.78
N LYS A 52 -0.94 14.02 3.24
CA LYS A 52 0.50 13.95 3.52
C LYS A 52 0.77 14.48 4.92
N VAL A 53 1.49 13.70 5.74
CA VAL A 53 1.89 14.08 7.10
C VAL A 53 3.41 14.23 7.20
N ASP A 54 3.86 15.04 8.16
CA ASP A 54 5.29 15.35 8.35
C ASP A 54 6.02 14.32 9.23
N TYR A 55 5.29 13.60 10.09
CA TYR A 55 5.89 12.63 11.03
C TYR A 55 5.37 11.22 10.80
N LYS A 56 6.28 10.25 10.71
CA LYS A 56 5.97 8.82 10.57
C LYS A 56 4.99 8.31 11.64
N SER A 57 5.07 8.84 12.86
CA SER A 57 4.20 8.44 13.97
C SER A 57 2.73 8.81 13.77
N GLN A 58 2.41 9.71 12.82
CA GLN A 58 1.05 10.11 12.47
C GLN A 58 0.43 9.16 11.44
N ALA A 59 1.24 8.53 10.58
CA ALA A 59 0.77 7.54 9.61
C ALA A 59 0.56 6.18 10.30
N LYS A 60 -0.50 6.08 11.13
CA LYS A 60 -0.88 4.86 11.85
C LYS A 60 -2.21 4.31 11.33
N GLY A 61 -2.32 2.98 11.30
CA GLY A 61 -3.55 2.32 10.88
C GLY A 61 -3.92 2.62 9.43
N ASN A 62 -5.22 2.76 9.17
CA ASN A 62 -5.78 3.04 7.84
C ASN A 62 -6.65 4.30 7.87
N GLU A 63 -6.06 5.42 8.29
CA GLU A 63 -6.75 6.71 8.44
C GLU A 63 -6.52 7.65 7.25
N GLY A 64 -5.94 7.15 6.14
CA GLY A 64 -5.60 7.97 4.98
C GLY A 64 -4.43 8.93 5.20
N LEU A 65 -3.68 8.78 6.29
CA LEU A 65 -2.49 9.58 6.59
C LEU A 65 -1.23 8.92 6.01
N TRP A 66 -0.57 9.57 5.06
CA TRP A 66 0.58 9.03 4.33
C TRP A 66 1.84 9.81 4.68
N TYR A 67 2.87 9.08 5.10
CA TYR A 67 4.21 9.61 5.31
C TYR A 67 5.10 9.20 4.14
N PHE A 68 5.66 10.17 3.44
CA PHE A 68 6.52 9.95 2.27
C PHE A 68 7.97 9.96 2.71
N VAL A 69 8.71 8.91 2.34
CA VAL A 69 10.18 8.87 2.51
C VAL A 69 10.88 9.15 1.20
N ASP A 70 12.09 9.69 1.29
CA ASP A 70 12.89 10.03 0.10
C ASP A 70 13.61 8.79 -0.47
N TYR A 71 13.91 7.81 0.40
CA TYR A 71 14.66 6.62 0.03
C TYR A 71 13.97 5.33 0.50
N GLN A 72 14.04 4.28 -0.33
CA GLN A 72 13.50 2.95 -0.03
C GLN A 72 14.12 2.31 1.23
N SER A 73 15.37 2.67 1.55
CA SER A 73 16.10 2.14 2.70
C SER A 73 15.68 2.72 4.06
N GLN A 74 14.95 3.85 4.07
CA GLN A 74 14.39 4.43 5.30
C GLN A 74 13.23 3.60 5.83
#